data_AF-A0A0N0K6H2-F1
#
_entry.id   AF-A0A0N0K6H2-F1
#
_cell.length_a   1.000
_cell.length_b   1.000
_cell.length_c   1.000
_cell.angle_alpha   90.00
_cell.angle_beta   90.00
_cell.angle_gamma   90.00
#
_symmetry.space_group_name_H-M   'P 1'
#
loop_
_entity.id
_entity.type
_entity.pdbx_description
1 polymer ?
#
loop_
_entity_poly.entity_id
_entity_poly.type
_entity_poly.pdbx_seq_one_letter_code
_entity_poly.pdbx_strand_id
1 'polypeptide(L)'
;MPGLSMAEVAPAGASAARFSAPGLPRWSAAVRRTESGLGRARVVCLGDSTTAGWGSPGREGAWPRQLAEQMGWRGGRETGFFSNAGIGSTYDGRMVRGAGWSADSTKGLGGGFHRNLTVTANPMTFTPQMPFDQVEVYLYGATSLRVMIGAGTPVVVTGDFGNAVGKRTVTCAQAGLPRGLYPVAMVALNDSGHVGLDCHDAGTGVNVMNAGVSGWKAADFVVANFGVADTLDVLAPDLVIVNVGINDWNGGTTQAAFKASVQTVIDRAVAAGSDVLLCVPIDTGAGNRATFAQTLSDLATLNGLVQPLDLGLALGTLAQATAAGDMIDTLHPSTQGYGKIAGLIRRRIA
;
A
#
# COMPACT_ATOMS: atom_id res chain seq x y z
N MET A 1 5.20 41.62 -43.29
CA MET A 1 4.83 40.55 -42.34
C MET A 1 6.09 39.78 -41.94
N PRO A 2 6.86 40.26 -40.94
CA PRO A 2 7.87 39.44 -40.27
C PRO A 2 7.33 38.94 -38.92
N GLY A 3 7.71 37.70 -38.59
CA GLY A 3 7.21 36.94 -37.46
C GLY A 3 7.66 37.44 -36.08
N LEU A 4 6.86 37.09 -35.08
CA LEU A 4 7.21 37.20 -33.67
C LEU A 4 7.56 35.81 -33.13
N SER A 5 8.69 35.79 -32.42
CA SER A 5 9.39 34.65 -31.87
C SER A 5 8.70 34.01 -30.67
N MET A 6 8.97 32.72 -30.47
CA MET A 6 8.75 32.03 -29.21
C MET A 6 9.68 32.58 -28.11
N ALA A 7 9.10 33.33 -27.16
CA ALA A 7 9.64 33.48 -25.81
C ALA A 7 8.54 33.98 -24.86
N GLU A 8 8.48 33.34 -23.69
CA GLU A 8 7.84 33.80 -22.44
C GLU A 8 6.31 33.83 -22.38
N VAL A 9 5.72 32.64 -22.29
CA VAL A 9 4.61 32.43 -21.34
C VAL A 9 5.23 31.90 -20.05
N ALA A 10 5.60 32.82 -19.15
CA ALA A 10 5.80 32.45 -17.76
C ALA A 10 4.47 31.92 -17.22
N PRO A 11 4.37 30.69 -16.67
CA PRO A 11 3.14 30.24 -16.08
C PRO A 11 2.90 31.04 -14.80
N ALA A 12 1.73 31.67 -14.76
CA ALA A 12 1.24 32.44 -13.64
C ALA A 12 1.38 31.67 -12.30
N GLY A 13 1.97 32.36 -11.32
CA GLY A 13 1.76 32.20 -9.88
C GLY A 13 1.52 30.78 -9.36
N ALA A 14 2.59 30.15 -8.86
CA ALA A 14 2.51 28.99 -7.99
C ALA A 14 1.60 29.28 -6.78
N SER A 15 0.35 28.80 -6.80
CA SER A 15 -0.48 28.82 -5.61
C SER A 15 -0.01 27.70 -4.69
N ALA A 16 0.82 28.03 -3.70
CA ALA A 16 1.16 27.13 -2.60
C ALA A 16 -0.10 26.59 -1.86
N ALA A 17 -1.26 27.23 -2.04
CA ALA A 17 -2.53 26.88 -1.41
C ALA A 17 -3.30 25.72 -2.07
N ARG A 18 -2.93 25.22 -3.27
CA ARG A 18 -3.71 24.19 -3.98
C ARG A 18 -3.42 22.74 -3.56
N PHE A 19 -2.37 22.51 -2.77
CA PHE A 19 -1.85 21.16 -2.50
C PHE A 19 -1.46 21.00 -1.03
N SER A 20 -2.40 21.27 -0.13
CA SER A 20 -2.25 21.04 1.30
C SER A 20 -3.46 20.29 1.83
N ALA A 21 -3.30 19.00 2.13
CA ALA A 21 -4.24 18.28 2.94
C ALA A 21 -4.08 18.78 4.40
N PRO A 22 -5.08 19.46 4.98
CA PRO A 22 -4.94 20.06 6.30
C PRO A 22 -4.62 19.00 7.35
N GLY A 23 -3.53 19.25 8.10
CA GLY A 23 -3.00 18.36 9.13
C GLY A 23 -2.21 17.15 8.61
N LEU A 24 -1.89 17.10 7.30
CA LEU A 24 -0.99 16.11 6.69
C LEU A 24 0.16 16.83 5.94
N PRO A 25 1.07 17.52 6.65
CA PRO A 25 2.09 18.36 6.04
C PRO A 25 3.16 17.58 5.26
N ARG A 26 3.56 16.39 5.72
CA ARG A 26 4.58 15.56 5.06
C ARG A 26 4.04 14.98 3.76
N TRP A 27 2.83 14.46 3.80
CA TRP A 27 2.08 14.03 2.62
C TRP A 27 1.91 15.17 1.62
N SER A 28 1.49 16.34 2.09
CA SER A 28 1.31 17.51 1.22
C SER A 28 2.62 17.94 0.56
N ALA A 29 3.75 17.89 1.29
CA ALA A 29 5.07 18.15 0.73
C ALA A 29 5.48 17.11 -0.31
N ALA A 30 5.18 15.83 -0.06
CA ALA A 30 5.45 14.74 -0.99
C ALA A 30 4.65 14.85 -2.29
N VAL A 31 3.36 15.21 -2.21
CA VAL A 31 2.54 15.47 -3.39
C VAL A 31 3.09 16.62 -4.21
N ARG A 32 3.47 17.74 -3.58
CA ARG A 32 4.10 18.87 -4.30
C ARG A 32 5.42 18.48 -4.95
N ARG A 33 6.23 17.66 -4.26
CA ARG A 33 7.48 17.10 -4.81
C ARG A 33 7.19 16.26 -6.06
N THR A 34 6.18 15.39 -6.00
CA THR A 34 5.70 14.61 -7.16
C THR A 34 5.26 15.50 -8.32
N GLU A 35 4.44 16.52 -8.06
CA GLU A 35 3.93 17.42 -9.10
C GLU A 35 5.04 18.24 -9.75
N SER A 36 6.11 18.55 -9.01
CA SER A 36 7.30 19.20 -9.54
C SER A 36 8.28 18.26 -10.28
N GLY A 37 7.98 16.96 -10.36
CA GLY A 37 8.86 15.96 -10.98
C GLY A 37 10.15 15.68 -10.19
N LEU A 38 10.20 16.06 -8.91
CA LEU A 38 11.38 15.95 -8.04
C LEU A 38 11.37 14.70 -7.16
N GLY A 39 10.42 13.80 -7.38
CA GLY A 39 10.34 12.54 -6.64
C GLY A 39 8.95 11.93 -6.68
N ARG A 40 8.72 10.99 -5.77
CA ARG A 40 7.44 10.30 -5.62
C ARG A 40 6.87 10.49 -4.22
N ALA A 41 5.57 10.27 -4.11
CA ALA A 41 4.86 10.20 -2.85
C ALA A 41 4.40 8.75 -2.63
N ARG A 42 4.47 8.25 -1.40
CA ARG A 42 4.09 6.87 -1.07
C ARG A 42 3.04 6.85 0.04
N VAL A 43 1.99 6.09 -0.20
CA VAL A 43 0.94 5.76 0.77
C VAL A 43 1.02 4.28 1.08
N VAL A 44 1.03 3.93 2.36
CA VAL A 44 0.87 2.54 2.80
C VAL A 44 -0.47 2.41 3.53
N CYS A 45 -1.32 1.52 3.03
CA CYS A 45 -2.64 1.28 3.56
C CYS A 45 -2.64 0.02 4.43
N LEU A 46 -2.67 0.20 5.74
CA LEU A 46 -2.78 -0.87 6.72
C LEU A 46 -4.25 -1.20 6.97
N GLY A 47 -4.59 -2.49 7.08
CA GLY A 47 -5.91 -2.87 7.54
C GLY A 47 -6.26 -4.34 7.44
N ASP A 48 -7.55 -4.61 7.57
CA ASP A 48 -8.08 -5.97 7.57
C ASP A 48 -8.56 -6.41 6.17
N SER A 49 -9.57 -7.29 6.11
CA SER A 49 -10.20 -7.78 4.88
C SER A 49 -10.77 -6.64 4.03
N THR A 50 -11.24 -5.56 4.65
CA THR A 50 -11.77 -4.39 3.94
C THR A 50 -10.67 -3.62 3.22
N THR A 51 -9.47 -3.54 3.78
CA THR A 51 -8.31 -2.95 3.10
C THR A 51 -7.73 -3.91 2.06
N ALA A 52 -7.72 -5.21 2.36
CA ALA A 52 -7.25 -6.24 1.43
C ALA A 52 -8.12 -6.37 0.15
N GLY A 53 -9.37 -5.90 0.20
CA GLY A 53 -10.32 -5.98 -0.91
C GLY A 53 -11.14 -7.25 -0.96
N TRP A 54 -11.35 -7.92 0.19
CA TRP A 54 -12.19 -9.10 0.25
C TRP A 54 -13.58 -8.81 -0.31
N GLY A 55 -14.11 -9.71 -1.13
CA GLY A 55 -15.41 -9.53 -1.78
C GLY A 55 -15.39 -8.77 -3.09
N SER A 56 -14.22 -8.26 -3.49
CA SER A 56 -13.96 -7.73 -4.83
C SER A 56 -13.07 -8.70 -5.63
N PRO A 57 -12.77 -8.43 -6.91
CA PRO A 57 -11.79 -9.18 -7.71
C PRO A 57 -10.34 -9.08 -7.17
N GLY A 58 -10.10 -9.58 -5.96
CA GLY A 58 -8.82 -9.48 -5.26
C GLY A 58 -8.42 -8.06 -4.92
N ARG A 59 -7.10 -7.81 -4.83
CA ARG A 59 -6.57 -6.47 -4.56
C ARG A 59 -6.89 -5.46 -5.66
N GLU A 60 -7.20 -5.91 -6.88
CA GLU A 60 -7.56 -5.03 -8.00
C GLU A 60 -8.89 -4.28 -7.75
N GLY A 61 -9.81 -4.88 -7.00
CA GLY A 61 -11.07 -4.22 -6.63
C GLY A 61 -11.03 -3.49 -5.28
N ALA A 62 -9.91 -3.54 -4.57
CA ALA A 62 -9.78 -2.97 -3.23
C ALA A 62 -9.76 -1.43 -3.25
N TRP A 63 -10.15 -0.79 -2.15
CA TRP A 63 -10.13 0.67 -2.07
C TRP A 63 -8.73 1.29 -2.23
N PRO A 64 -7.59 0.66 -1.82
CA PRO A 64 -6.27 1.22 -2.10
C PRO A 64 -5.97 1.32 -3.61
N ARG A 65 -6.34 0.30 -4.39
CA ARG A 65 -6.23 0.31 -5.85
C ARG A 65 -7.08 1.41 -6.45
N GLN A 66 -8.34 1.47 -6.05
CA GLN A 66 -9.27 2.47 -6.54
C GLN A 66 -8.88 3.88 -6.10
N LEU A 67 -8.24 4.05 -4.93
CA LEU A 67 -7.67 5.32 -4.50
C LEU A 67 -6.55 5.75 -5.46
N ALA A 68 -5.62 4.84 -5.80
CA ALA A 68 -4.57 5.10 -6.77
C ALA A 68 -5.16 5.56 -8.12
N GLU A 69 -6.19 4.87 -8.62
CA GLU A 69 -6.86 5.22 -9.88
C GLU A 69 -7.55 6.57 -9.82
N GLN A 70 -8.31 6.84 -8.76
CA GLN A 70 -9.02 8.11 -8.59
C GLN A 70 -8.06 9.29 -8.34
N MET A 71 -6.84 9.02 -7.89
CA MET A 71 -5.78 10.03 -7.80
C MET A 71 -5.18 10.37 -9.17
N GLY A 72 -5.45 9.60 -10.23
CA GLY A 72 -5.12 9.79 -11.65
C GLY A 72 -4.24 10.98 -12.04
N TRP A 73 -4.76 12.20 -11.96
CA TRP A 73 -4.04 13.43 -12.35
C TRP A 73 -2.80 13.76 -11.50
N ARG A 74 -2.72 13.24 -10.26
CA ARG A 74 -1.54 13.30 -9.37
C ARG A 74 -0.52 12.18 -9.63
N GLY A 75 -0.69 11.44 -10.72
CA GLY A 75 0.14 10.29 -11.04
C GLY A 75 -0.05 9.13 -10.07
N GLY A 76 -1.25 8.96 -9.51
CA GLY A 76 -1.61 7.81 -8.66
C GLY A 76 -1.46 6.48 -9.42
N ARG A 77 -0.70 5.54 -8.85
CA ARG A 77 -0.45 4.22 -9.42
C ARG A 77 -0.37 3.17 -8.31
N GLU A 78 -0.88 1.98 -8.58
CA GLU A 78 -0.53 0.77 -7.84
C GLU A 78 0.10 -0.19 -8.84
N THR A 79 1.41 -0.08 -8.95
CA THR A 79 2.25 -0.80 -9.92
C THR A 79 2.98 -1.96 -9.29
N GLY A 80 2.63 -2.29 -8.06
CA GLY A 80 3.27 -3.31 -7.27
C GLY A 80 2.26 -4.00 -6.38
N PHE A 81 2.79 -4.91 -5.58
CA PHE A 81 2.06 -5.57 -4.51
C PHE A 81 3.02 -5.77 -3.34
N PHE A 82 2.47 -5.80 -2.13
CA PHE A 82 3.26 -6.00 -0.93
C PHE A 82 2.65 -7.11 -0.09
N SER A 83 3.41 -8.18 0.12
CA SER A 83 3.11 -9.33 0.98
C SER A 83 1.74 -9.94 0.75
N ASN A 84 1.62 -11.04 0.01
CA ASN A 84 0.30 -11.64 -0.26
C ASN A 84 0.33 -13.13 -0.60
N ALA A 85 1.36 -13.85 -0.15
CA ALA A 85 1.70 -15.15 -0.72
C ALA A 85 0.69 -16.27 -0.52
N GLY A 86 -0.33 -16.06 0.32
CA GLY A 86 -1.33 -17.07 0.63
C GLY A 86 -2.63 -16.52 1.20
N ILE A 87 -2.96 -15.24 1.00
CA ILE A 87 -4.21 -14.66 1.52
C ILE A 87 -5.32 -14.83 0.47
N GLY A 88 -5.74 -16.09 0.27
CA GLY A 88 -6.97 -16.50 -0.42
C GLY A 88 -7.47 -15.59 -1.57
N SER A 89 -8.72 -15.15 -1.46
CA SER A 89 -9.42 -14.34 -2.47
C SER A 89 -8.93 -12.89 -2.58
N THR A 90 -7.99 -12.46 -1.72
CA THR A 90 -7.36 -11.13 -1.79
C THR A 90 -6.02 -11.16 -2.53
N TYR A 91 -5.76 -12.23 -3.29
CA TYR A 91 -4.58 -12.37 -4.14
C TYR A 91 -4.50 -11.27 -5.21
N ASP A 92 -3.28 -10.87 -5.60
CA ASP A 92 -3.06 -9.98 -6.74
C ASP A 92 -2.84 -10.82 -8.00
N GLY A 93 -3.82 -10.82 -8.90
CA GLY A 93 -3.81 -11.66 -10.11
C GLY A 93 -2.66 -11.37 -11.07
N ARG A 94 -1.97 -10.22 -10.93
CA ARG A 94 -0.80 -9.88 -11.74
C ARG A 94 0.44 -10.67 -11.36
N MET A 95 0.44 -11.27 -10.17
CA MET A 95 1.51 -12.15 -9.69
C MET A 95 1.21 -13.61 -10.04
N VAL A 96 2.20 -14.34 -10.54
CA VAL A 96 2.11 -15.77 -10.84
C VAL A 96 3.34 -16.48 -10.28
N ARG A 97 3.11 -17.55 -9.50
CA ARG A 97 4.18 -18.38 -8.93
C ARG A 97 4.59 -19.47 -9.92
N GLY A 98 5.87 -19.51 -10.28
CA GLY A 98 6.47 -20.66 -10.94
C GLY A 98 6.71 -21.82 -9.96
N ALA A 99 6.99 -23.00 -10.50
CA ALA A 99 7.32 -24.17 -9.68
C ALA A 99 8.51 -23.90 -8.74
N GLY A 100 8.37 -24.32 -7.48
CA GLY A 100 9.33 -24.07 -6.39
C GLY A 100 8.99 -22.85 -5.51
N TRP A 101 8.21 -21.90 -6.02
CA TRP A 101 7.70 -20.79 -5.21
C TRP A 101 6.43 -21.19 -4.46
N SER A 102 6.41 -20.96 -3.15
CA SER A 102 5.28 -21.23 -2.28
C SER A 102 5.01 -20.07 -1.32
N ALA A 103 3.88 -20.14 -0.60
CA ALA A 103 3.66 -19.28 0.55
C ALA A 103 4.55 -19.76 1.71
N ASP A 104 5.29 -18.84 2.33
CA ASP A 104 5.98 -19.07 3.59
C ASP A 104 5.00 -18.84 4.76
N SER A 105 5.22 -19.57 5.85
CA SER A 105 4.59 -19.32 7.15
C SER A 105 4.98 -17.98 7.78
N THR A 106 6.10 -17.39 7.33
CA THR A 106 6.59 -16.09 7.75
C THR A 106 5.60 -15.02 7.35
N LYS A 107 5.16 -14.24 8.34
CA LYS A 107 4.25 -13.12 8.16
C LYS A 107 4.96 -11.84 8.56
N GLY A 108 4.63 -10.77 7.85
CA GLY A 108 5.02 -9.41 8.18
C GLY A 108 4.01 -8.45 7.59
N LEU A 109 4.34 -7.16 7.54
CA LEU A 109 3.45 -6.13 7.04
C LEU A 109 2.80 -6.55 5.70
N GLY A 110 1.47 -6.53 5.65
CA GLY A 110 0.70 -6.90 4.47
C GLY A 110 0.41 -8.38 4.29
N GLY A 111 0.98 -9.30 5.09
CA GLY A 111 0.61 -10.72 5.04
C GLY A 111 1.74 -11.73 5.06
N GLY A 112 1.51 -12.88 4.41
CA GLY A 112 2.50 -13.94 4.23
C GLY A 112 3.46 -13.68 3.07
N PHE A 113 4.72 -14.10 3.24
CA PHE A 113 5.78 -13.93 2.25
C PHE A 113 5.90 -15.10 1.29
N HIS A 114 6.57 -14.88 0.16
CA HIS A 114 6.90 -15.92 -0.80
C HIS A 114 8.30 -16.48 -0.52
N ARG A 115 8.46 -17.79 -0.62
CA ARG A 115 9.78 -18.42 -0.54
C ARG A 115 9.98 -19.44 -1.64
N ASN A 116 11.23 -19.58 -2.04
CA ASN A 116 11.68 -20.68 -2.86
C ASN A 116 12.92 -21.29 -2.20
N LEU A 117 12.82 -22.57 -1.81
CA LEU A 117 13.87 -23.26 -1.04
C LEU A 117 14.99 -23.85 -1.91
N THR A 118 14.85 -23.79 -3.23
CA THR A 118 15.78 -24.41 -4.17
C THR A 118 16.19 -23.44 -5.27
N VAL A 119 17.33 -23.75 -5.90
CA VAL A 119 17.68 -23.09 -7.16
C VAL A 119 16.74 -23.62 -8.23
N THR A 120 15.89 -22.76 -8.77
CA THR A 120 14.94 -23.14 -9.83
C THR A 120 15.21 -22.35 -11.10
N ALA A 121 14.81 -22.89 -12.24
CA ALA A 121 14.74 -22.12 -13.49
C ALA A 121 13.40 -21.38 -13.64
N ASN A 122 12.38 -21.79 -12.87
CA ASN A 122 11.01 -21.29 -13.01
C ASN A 122 10.82 -19.99 -12.23
N PRO A 123 10.44 -18.89 -12.91
CA PRO A 123 10.30 -17.60 -12.25
C PRO A 123 8.99 -17.47 -11.48
N MET A 124 9.01 -16.64 -10.44
CA MET A 124 7.83 -15.91 -10.01
C MET A 124 7.72 -14.65 -10.88
N THR A 125 6.55 -14.38 -11.46
CA THR A 125 6.37 -13.31 -12.45
C THR A 125 5.29 -12.33 -12.06
N PHE A 126 5.56 -11.04 -12.26
CA PHE A 126 4.60 -9.95 -12.11
C PHE A 126 4.36 -9.26 -13.45
N THR A 127 3.11 -8.91 -13.72
CA THR A 127 2.71 -8.15 -14.91
C THR A 127 2.27 -6.75 -14.52
N PRO A 128 3.15 -5.74 -14.57
CA PRO A 128 2.78 -4.34 -14.38
C PRO A 128 1.72 -3.93 -15.39
N GLN A 129 0.86 -2.99 -15.01
CA GLN A 129 -0.19 -2.42 -15.88
C GLN A 129 0.19 -1.04 -16.43
N MET A 130 1.28 -0.44 -15.93
CA MET A 130 1.75 0.88 -16.33
C MET A 130 3.25 0.83 -16.66
N PRO A 131 3.73 1.67 -17.59
CA PRO A 131 5.16 1.75 -17.86
C PRO A 131 5.95 2.23 -16.64
N PHE A 132 7.19 1.74 -16.53
CA PHE A 132 8.12 2.04 -15.44
C PHE A 132 9.56 2.10 -15.94
N ASP A 133 10.46 2.66 -15.13
CA ASP A 133 11.91 2.64 -15.34
C ASP A 133 12.68 1.99 -14.17
N GLN A 134 12.02 1.74 -13.03
CA GLN A 134 12.57 1.11 -11.84
C GLN A 134 11.66 0.03 -11.28
N VAL A 135 12.27 -1.00 -10.70
CA VAL A 135 11.63 -2.06 -9.93
C VAL A 135 12.31 -2.10 -8.57
N GLU A 136 11.57 -1.81 -7.51
CA GLU A 136 11.98 -2.14 -6.15
C GLU A 136 11.51 -3.54 -5.80
N VAL A 137 12.41 -4.39 -5.35
CA VAL A 137 12.14 -5.73 -4.88
C VAL A 137 12.38 -5.77 -3.38
N TYR A 138 11.38 -6.23 -2.64
CA TYR A 138 11.40 -6.36 -1.20
C TYR A 138 11.66 -7.82 -0.82
N LEU A 139 12.68 -8.04 0.00
CA LEU A 139 13.29 -9.35 0.26
C LEU A 139 13.39 -9.59 1.77
N TYR A 140 13.58 -10.84 2.18
CA TYR A 140 13.87 -11.17 3.58
C TYR A 140 14.86 -12.34 3.67
N GLY A 141 15.50 -12.50 4.83
CA GLY A 141 16.53 -13.52 5.05
C GLY A 141 17.72 -13.41 4.07
N ALA A 142 18.49 -14.48 3.95
CA ALA A 142 19.62 -14.59 3.02
C ALA A 142 19.13 -14.95 1.62
N THR A 143 18.96 -13.94 0.76
CA THR A 143 18.31 -14.08 -0.55
C THR A 143 19.25 -13.72 -1.71
N SER A 144 19.16 -14.49 -2.80
CA SER A 144 19.80 -14.23 -4.08
C SER A 144 18.82 -14.50 -5.23
N LEU A 145 18.41 -13.45 -5.93
CA LEU A 145 17.48 -13.53 -7.06
C LEU A 145 18.11 -13.02 -8.34
N ARG A 146 17.75 -13.64 -9.46
CA ARG A 146 17.89 -13.04 -10.79
C ARG A 146 16.57 -12.36 -11.15
N VAL A 147 16.60 -11.04 -11.30
CA VAL A 147 15.49 -10.21 -11.76
C VAL A 147 15.63 -9.98 -13.26
N MET A 148 14.57 -10.28 -14.01
CA MET A 148 14.49 -10.13 -15.46
C MET A 148 13.37 -9.16 -15.78
N ILE A 149 13.67 -8.11 -16.55
CA ILE A 149 12.70 -7.12 -17.03
C ILE A 149 12.51 -7.37 -18.52
N GLY A 150 11.34 -7.86 -18.93
CA GLY A 150 11.07 -8.21 -20.32
C GLY A 150 12.12 -9.17 -20.91
N ALA A 151 12.62 -8.84 -22.10
CA ALA A 151 13.73 -9.56 -22.76
C ALA A 151 15.11 -8.95 -22.45
N GLY A 152 15.21 -8.09 -21.43
CA GLY A 152 16.43 -7.40 -21.05
C GLY A 152 17.46 -8.33 -20.39
N THR A 153 18.65 -7.78 -20.17
CA THR A 153 19.74 -8.48 -19.48
C THR A 153 19.33 -8.77 -18.03
N PRO A 154 19.46 -10.03 -17.55
CA PRO A 154 19.13 -10.34 -16.17
C PRO A 154 20.06 -9.65 -15.17
N VAL A 155 19.49 -9.12 -14.09
CA VAL A 155 20.22 -8.45 -13.01
C VAL A 155 20.14 -9.31 -11.76
N VAL A 156 21.29 -9.62 -11.14
CA VAL A 156 21.33 -10.36 -9.89
C VAL A 156 21.23 -9.40 -8.72
N VAL A 157 20.31 -9.67 -7.80
CA VAL A 157 20.16 -8.95 -6.54
C VAL A 157 20.37 -9.90 -5.36
N THR A 158 21.18 -9.48 -4.39
CA THR A 158 21.51 -10.29 -3.22
C THR A 158 21.39 -9.49 -1.93
N GLY A 159 21.19 -10.17 -0.82
CA GLY A 159 21.27 -9.60 0.51
C GLY A 159 21.00 -10.62 1.60
N ASP A 160 21.50 -10.34 2.80
CA ASP A 160 21.06 -11.01 4.03
C ASP A 160 20.41 -9.95 4.91
N PHE A 161 19.12 -10.13 5.17
CA PHE A 161 18.30 -9.18 5.91
C PHE A 161 17.90 -9.72 7.29
N GLY A 162 18.33 -10.93 7.65
CA GLY A 162 17.94 -11.58 8.90
C GLY A 162 16.42 -11.51 9.14
N ASN A 163 16.02 -10.86 10.23
CA ASN A 163 14.63 -10.68 10.65
C ASN A 163 13.98 -9.36 10.18
N ALA A 164 14.60 -8.65 9.23
CA ALA A 164 14.09 -7.41 8.66
C ALA A 164 13.72 -7.58 7.18
N VAL A 165 12.94 -6.63 6.66
CA VAL A 165 12.69 -6.52 5.22
C VAL A 165 13.83 -5.73 4.59
N GLY A 166 14.36 -6.26 3.49
CA GLY A 166 15.35 -5.60 2.65
C GLY A 166 14.74 -5.03 1.39
N LYS A 167 15.42 -4.06 0.77
CA LYS A 167 15.06 -3.53 -0.54
C LYS A 167 16.25 -3.56 -1.51
N ARG A 168 15.97 -3.89 -2.76
CA ARG A 168 16.89 -3.76 -3.90
C ARG A 168 16.18 -3.09 -5.06
N THR A 169 16.88 -2.23 -5.78
CA THR A 169 16.34 -1.55 -6.97
C THR A 169 17.03 -2.08 -8.22
N VAL A 170 16.23 -2.47 -9.19
CA VAL A 170 16.67 -2.84 -10.54
C VAL A 170 16.02 -1.87 -11.52
N THR A 171 16.80 -1.30 -12.42
CA THR A 171 16.32 -0.32 -13.41
C THR A 171 16.18 -0.96 -14.79
N CYS A 172 15.28 -0.44 -15.62
CA CYS A 172 15.20 -0.84 -17.03
C CYS A 172 16.55 -0.62 -17.74
N ALA A 173 17.26 0.48 -17.40
CA ALA A 173 18.58 0.77 -17.95
C ALA A 173 19.63 -0.30 -17.61
N GLN A 174 19.65 -0.83 -16.37
CA GLN A 174 20.51 -1.96 -16.00
C GLN A 174 20.19 -3.23 -16.81
N ALA A 175 18.93 -3.41 -17.20
CA ALA A 175 18.50 -4.48 -18.09
C ALA A 175 18.75 -4.16 -19.59
N GLY A 176 19.34 -3.01 -19.93
CA GLY A 176 19.56 -2.59 -21.31
C GLY A 176 18.28 -2.17 -22.05
N LEU A 177 17.24 -1.79 -21.31
CA LEU A 177 15.93 -1.39 -21.83
C LEU A 177 15.63 0.08 -21.53
N PRO A 178 14.90 0.79 -22.40
CA PRO A 178 14.32 2.08 -22.04
C PRO A 178 13.19 1.89 -21.02
N ARG A 179 12.65 3.01 -20.51
CA ARG A 179 11.37 3.02 -19.79
C ARG A 179 10.29 2.36 -20.65
N GLY A 180 9.50 1.46 -20.07
CA GLY A 180 8.48 0.74 -20.83
C GLY A 180 7.58 -0.13 -19.97
N LEU A 181 6.67 -0.84 -20.64
CA LEU A 181 5.77 -1.80 -20.01
C LEU A 181 6.32 -3.21 -20.26
N TYR A 182 6.88 -3.82 -19.21
CA TYR A 182 7.53 -5.13 -19.29
C TYR A 182 7.07 -6.05 -18.16
N PRO A 183 6.92 -7.36 -18.40
CA PRO A 183 6.81 -8.30 -17.29
C PRO A 183 8.10 -8.31 -16.47
N VAL A 184 7.98 -8.52 -15.16
CA VAL A 184 9.10 -8.69 -14.24
C VAL A 184 9.11 -10.13 -13.75
N ALA A 185 10.23 -10.82 -13.93
CA ALA A 185 10.39 -12.20 -13.52
C ALA A 185 11.55 -12.36 -12.53
N MET A 186 11.35 -13.15 -11.48
CA MET A 186 12.29 -13.37 -10.39
C MET A 186 12.59 -14.87 -10.27
N VAL A 187 13.86 -15.22 -10.46
CA VAL A 187 14.35 -16.60 -10.39
C VAL A 187 15.25 -16.74 -9.17
N ALA A 188 14.95 -17.71 -8.32
CA ALA A 188 15.74 -17.97 -7.12
C ALA A 188 17.08 -18.64 -7.46
N LEU A 189 18.17 -18.09 -6.92
CA LEU A 189 19.53 -18.61 -7.08
C LEU A 189 20.03 -19.34 -5.82
N ASN A 190 19.23 -19.32 -4.76
CA ASN A 190 19.41 -20.04 -3.49
C ASN A 190 18.04 -20.18 -2.81
N ASP A 191 18.04 -20.60 -1.54
CA ASP A 191 16.89 -20.35 -0.67
C ASP A 191 16.60 -18.85 -0.59
N SER A 192 15.50 -18.40 -1.18
CA SER A 192 15.19 -17.00 -1.43
C SER A 192 13.83 -16.60 -0.90
N GLY A 193 13.81 -15.55 -0.10
CA GLY A 193 12.62 -14.91 0.45
C GLY A 193 12.23 -13.63 -0.30
N HIS A 194 10.97 -13.54 -0.69
CA HIS A 194 10.39 -12.38 -1.37
C HIS A 194 9.13 -11.89 -0.67
N VAL A 195 9.11 -10.61 -0.34
CA VAL A 195 8.00 -9.93 0.35
C VAL A 195 7.04 -9.31 -0.66
N GLY A 196 7.56 -8.56 -1.63
CA GLY A 196 6.76 -7.76 -2.55
C GLY A 196 7.63 -7.03 -3.56
N LEU A 197 7.00 -6.27 -4.45
CA LEU A 197 7.71 -5.41 -5.39
C LEU A 197 6.88 -4.18 -5.75
N ASP A 198 7.57 -3.15 -6.27
CA ASP A 198 6.97 -1.94 -6.83
C ASP A 198 7.67 -1.54 -8.13
N CYS A 199 6.92 -1.44 -9.23
CA CYS A 199 7.45 -0.97 -10.52
C CYS A 199 7.10 0.50 -10.73
N HIS A 200 8.04 1.44 -10.72
CA HIS A 200 7.69 2.86 -10.77
C HIS A 200 8.61 3.67 -11.68
N ASP A 201 8.23 4.93 -11.90
CA ASP A 201 9.08 5.93 -12.52
C ASP A 201 9.92 6.62 -11.42
N ALA A 202 11.19 6.95 -11.69
CA ALA A 202 12.10 7.53 -10.71
C ALA A 202 11.65 8.92 -10.20
N GLY A 203 11.02 9.72 -11.07
CA GLY A 203 10.74 11.14 -10.82
C GLY A 203 9.28 11.53 -10.67
N THR A 204 8.32 10.60 -10.78
CA THR A 204 6.90 10.97 -10.80
C THR A 204 5.99 9.90 -10.19
N GLY A 205 5.00 10.37 -9.44
CA GLY A 205 3.80 9.62 -9.11
C GLY A 205 3.48 9.55 -7.63
N VAL A 206 2.27 9.12 -7.35
CA VAL A 206 1.82 8.70 -6.03
C VAL A 206 1.69 7.17 -6.09
N ASN A 207 2.45 6.45 -5.28
CA ASN A 207 2.23 5.02 -5.10
C ASN A 207 1.31 4.77 -3.92
N VAL A 208 0.30 3.93 -4.10
CA VAL A 208 -0.57 3.44 -3.02
C VAL A 208 -0.34 1.95 -2.86
N MET A 209 0.23 1.55 -1.73
CA MET A 209 0.55 0.17 -1.41
C MET A 209 -0.54 -0.41 -0.50
N ASN A 210 -1.18 -1.49 -0.96
CA ASN A 210 -2.10 -2.26 -0.15
C ASN A 210 -1.34 -3.21 0.78
N ALA A 211 -1.43 -3.00 2.09
CA ALA A 211 -0.92 -3.89 3.13
C ALA A 211 -2.06 -4.39 4.04
N GLY A 212 -3.27 -4.53 3.48
CA GLY A 212 -4.41 -5.12 4.14
C GLY A 212 -4.37 -6.64 4.15
N VAL A 213 -4.87 -7.24 5.24
CA VAL A 213 -4.94 -8.70 5.39
C VAL A 213 -6.24 -9.15 6.03
N SER A 214 -6.93 -10.08 5.38
CA SER A 214 -8.17 -10.63 5.91
C SER A 214 -8.01 -11.24 7.31
N GLY A 215 -8.90 -10.84 8.21
CA GLY A 215 -8.95 -11.32 9.59
C GLY A 215 -7.96 -10.64 10.55
N TRP A 216 -7.10 -9.74 10.07
CA TRP A 216 -6.12 -9.07 10.95
C TRP A 216 -6.77 -8.10 11.92
N LYS A 217 -6.15 -8.04 13.10
CA LYS A 217 -6.39 -7.11 14.19
C LYS A 217 -5.25 -6.10 14.27
N ALA A 218 -5.40 -5.06 15.09
CA ALA A 218 -4.34 -4.06 15.29
C ALA A 218 -3.02 -4.69 15.80
N ALA A 219 -3.12 -5.73 16.64
CA ALA A 219 -1.98 -6.43 17.20
C ALA A 219 -1.12 -7.17 16.15
N ASP A 220 -1.69 -7.55 15.00
CA ASP A 220 -0.96 -8.28 13.96
C ASP A 220 0.06 -7.39 13.22
N PHE A 221 -0.11 -6.06 13.27
CA PHE A 221 0.83 -5.11 12.67
C PHE A 221 2.09 -4.89 13.52
N VAL A 222 2.01 -5.13 14.83
CA VAL A 222 3.06 -4.79 15.81
C VAL A 222 3.94 -5.99 16.18
N VAL A 223 3.95 -7.02 15.33
CA VAL A 223 4.83 -8.19 15.49
C VAL A 223 6.31 -7.76 15.49
N ALA A 224 7.12 -8.47 16.28
CA ALA A 224 8.49 -8.09 16.55
C ALA A 224 9.42 -8.13 15.33
N ASN A 225 9.15 -9.03 14.37
CA ASN A 225 9.92 -9.17 13.14
C ASN A 225 9.00 -8.90 11.95
N PHE A 226 9.50 -8.15 10.97
CA PHE A 226 8.81 -7.82 9.74
C PHE A 226 7.49 -7.04 9.92
N GLY A 227 7.21 -6.56 11.13
CA GLY A 227 6.05 -5.73 11.43
C GLY A 227 6.23 -4.30 10.92
N VAL A 228 5.40 -3.39 11.42
CA VAL A 228 5.50 -1.96 11.08
C VAL A 228 6.84 -1.35 11.48
N ALA A 229 7.46 -1.83 12.56
CA ALA A 229 8.73 -1.29 13.06
C ALA A 229 9.88 -1.50 12.07
N ASP A 230 9.94 -2.65 11.40
CA ASP A 230 11.03 -2.96 10.47
C ASP A 230 10.71 -2.53 9.04
N THR A 231 9.43 -2.58 8.68
CA THR A 231 9.04 -2.48 7.27
C THR A 231 8.81 -1.04 6.82
N LEU A 232 8.32 -0.17 7.70
CA LEU A 232 8.02 1.22 7.31
C LEU A 232 9.28 2.02 6.98
N ASP A 233 10.41 1.77 7.63
CA ASP A 233 11.68 2.43 7.31
C ASP A 233 12.17 2.10 5.88
N VAL A 234 11.91 0.86 5.44
CA VAL A 234 12.31 0.37 4.12
C VAL A 234 11.36 0.86 3.03
N LEU A 235 10.06 0.89 3.33
CA LEU A 235 9.01 1.44 2.47
C LEU A 235 9.09 2.96 2.38
N ALA A 236 9.59 3.64 3.42
CA ALA A 236 9.64 5.09 3.58
C ALA A 236 8.34 5.79 3.07
N PRO A 237 7.17 5.50 3.66
CA PRO A 237 5.94 6.15 3.24
C PRO A 237 5.91 7.63 3.64
N ASP A 238 5.27 8.46 2.83
CA ASP A 238 4.94 9.84 3.21
C ASP A 238 3.60 9.90 3.98
N LEU A 239 2.74 8.89 3.79
CA LEU A 239 1.47 8.73 4.49
C LEU A 239 1.20 7.26 4.85
N VAL A 240 0.82 6.99 6.08
CA VAL A 240 0.28 5.70 6.52
C VAL A 240 -1.22 5.86 6.83
N ILE A 241 -2.05 5.10 6.14
CA ILE A 241 -3.50 5.04 6.40
C ILE A 241 -3.79 3.78 7.20
N VAL A 242 -4.42 3.92 8.36
CA VAL A 242 -4.71 2.79 9.27
C VAL A 242 -6.23 2.57 9.32
N ASN A 243 -6.70 1.52 8.66
CA ASN A 243 -8.10 1.09 8.65
C ASN A 243 -8.21 -0.32 9.25
N VAL A 244 -8.29 -0.40 10.57
CA VAL A 244 -8.41 -1.65 11.32
C VAL A 244 -9.37 -1.46 12.50
N GLY A 245 -10.00 -2.55 12.92
CA GLY A 245 -10.82 -2.58 14.13
C GLY A 245 -11.95 -3.59 14.07
N ILE A 246 -12.44 -3.93 12.86
CA ILE A 246 -13.59 -4.84 12.69
C ILE A 246 -13.33 -6.16 13.40
N ASN A 247 -12.17 -6.77 13.16
CA ASN A 247 -11.79 -8.03 13.80
C ASN A 247 -11.43 -7.85 15.28
N ASP A 248 -10.92 -6.68 15.68
CA ASP A 248 -10.60 -6.40 17.07
C ASP A 248 -11.87 -6.44 17.92
N TRP A 249 -12.90 -5.68 17.54
CA TRP A 249 -14.14 -5.62 18.32
C TRP A 249 -15.02 -6.87 18.15
N ASN A 250 -15.01 -7.52 16.98
CA ASN A 250 -15.74 -8.80 16.80
C ASN A 250 -15.05 -9.94 17.55
N GLY A 251 -13.72 -9.90 17.66
CA GLY A 251 -12.90 -10.91 18.32
C GLY A 251 -12.61 -10.62 19.79
N GLY A 252 -13.37 -9.72 20.45
CA GLY A 252 -13.29 -9.48 21.89
C GLY A 252 -12.01 -8.80 22.38
N THR A 253 -11.27 -8.12 21.51
CA THR A 253 -10.05 -7.40 21.87
C THR A 253 -10.40 -6.27 22.84
N THR A 254 -9.65 -6.13 23.92
CA THR A 254 -9.91 -5.05 24.88
C THR A 254 -9.54 -3.70 24.27
N GLN A 255 -10.25 -2.65 24.67
CA GLN A 255 -9.92 -1.27 24.28
C GLN A 255 -8.46 -0.92 24.59
N ALA A 256 -7.94 -1.36 25.73
CA ALA A 256 -6.57 -1.09 26.14
C ALA A 256 -5.55 -1.76 25.20
N ALA A 257 -5.78 -3.03 24.81
CA ALA A 257 -4.90 -3.75 23.88
C ALA A 257 -4.95 -3.16 22.47
N PHE A 258 -6.15 -2.78 22.00
CA PHE A 258 -6.33 -2.08 20.73
C PHE A 258 -5.59 -0.75 20.73
N LYS A 259 -5.81 0.08 21.77
CA LYS A 259 -5.15 1.37 21.95
C LYS A 259 -3.63 1.25 21.93
N ALA A 260 -3.07 0.30 22.66
CA ALA A 260 -1.62 0.07 22.72
C ALA A 260 -1.04 -0.32 21.35
N SER A 261 -1.74 -1.19 20.62
CA SER A 261 -1.30 -1.64 19.29
C SER A 261 -1.35 -0.49 18.26
N VAL A 262 -2.46 0.27 18.22
CA VAL A 262 -2.58 1.42 17.31
C VAL A 262 -1.58 2.53 17.68
N GLN A 263 -1.35 2.80 18.96
CA GLN A 263 -0.31 3.74 19.40
C GLN A 263 1.07 3.32 18.87
N THR A 264 1.42 2.03 18.96
CA THR A 264 2.69 1.52 18.42
C THR A 264 2.77 1.73 16.91
N VAL A 265 1.69 1.52 16.16
CA VAL A 265 1.66 1.82 14.72
C VAL A 265 1.89 3.31 14.44
N ILE A 266 1.25 4.20 15.20
CA ILE A 266 1.44 5.66 15.09
C ILE A 266 2.90 6.01 15.35
N ASP A 267 3.48 5.55 16.45
CA ASP A 267 4.86 5.86 16.84
C ASP A 267 5.85 5.45 15.74
N ARG A 268 5.67 4.25 15.16
CA ARG A 268 6.54 3.75 14.08
C ARG A 268 6.37 4.52 12.79
N ALA A 269 5.15 4.86 12.38
CA ALA A 269 4.92 5.66 11.19
C ALA A 269 5.48 7.09 11.33
N VAL A 270 5.30 7.72 12.49
CA VAL A 270 5.87 9.05 12.76
C VAL A 270 7.39 9.02 12.76
N ALA A 271 7.99 8.01 13.40
CA ALA A 271 9.44 7.79 13.42
C ALA A 271 10.03 7.54 12.03
N ALA A 272 9.32 6.81 11.17
CA ALA A 272 9.69 6.57 9.76
C ALA A 272 9.53 7.83 8.87
N GLY A 273 9.06 8.94 9.42
CA GLY A 273 8.92 10.18 8.65
C GLY A 273 7.58 10.30 7.91
N SER A 274 6.55 9.53 8.27
CA SER A 274 5.22 9.60 7.63
C SER A 274 4.25 10.52 8.39
N ASP A 275 3.24 11.04 7.68
CA ASP A 275 1.98 11.42 8.34
C ASP A 275 1.13 10.17 8.60
N VAL A 276 0.17 10.26 9.54
CA VAL A 276 -0.75 9.17 9.86
C VAL A 276 -2.20 9.63 9.73
N LEU A 277 -3.00 8.86 8.98
CA LEU A 277 -4.44 9.00 8.91
C LEU A 277 -5.10 7.76 9.51
N LEU A 278 -5.70 7.92 10.68
CA LEU A 278 -6.55 6.88 11.27
C LEU A 278 -7.92 6.88 10.57
N CYS A 279 -8.47 5.70 10.35
CA CYS A 279 -9.79 5.50 9.81
C CYS A 279 -10.65 4.72 10.80
N VAL A 280 -11.89 5.18 11.03
CA VAL A 280 -12.90 4.33 11.67
C VAL A 280 -13.47 3.43 10.57
N PRO A 281 -13.41 2.09 10.72
CA PRO A 281 -13.92 1.20 9.68
C PRO A 281 -15.42 1.39 9.44
N ILE A 282 -15.92 0.88 8.33
CA ILE A 282 -17.34 0.97 7.95
C ILE A 282 -18.29 0.42 9.03
N ASP A 283 -19.57 0.78 8.93
CA ASP A 283 -20.60 0.20 9.81
C ASP A 283 -20.99 -1.20 9.32
N THR A 284 -20.71 -2.20 10.14
CA THR A 284 -21.06 -3.61 9.90
C THR A 284 -22.32 -4.04 10.67
N GLY A 285 -23.06 -3.10 11.27
CA GLY A 285 -24.30 -3.36 12.02
C GLY A 285 -24.13 -4.20 13.30
N ALA A 286 -22.88 -4.50 13.70
CA ALA A 286 -22.54 -5.38 14.80
C ALA A 286 -21.21 -4.97 15.45
N GLY A 287 -20.99 -5.43 16.68
CA GLY A 287 -19.77 -5.18 17.44
C GLY A 287 -19.76 -3.83 18.15
N ASN A 288 -18.57 -3.40 18.61
CA ASN A 288 -18.41 -2.23 19.47
C ASN A 288 -17.77 -1.04 18.75
N ARG A 289 -18.25 -0.75 17.52
CA ARG A 289 -17.69 0.27 16.63
C ARG A 289 -17.53 1.64 17.30
N ALA A 290 -18.57 2.12 17.99
CA ALA A 290 -18.57 3.46 18.60
C ALA A 290 -17.44 3.63 19.63
N THR A 291 -17.20 2.60 20.44
CA THR A 291 -16.15 2.60 21.44
C THR A 291 -14.75 2.61 20.82
N PHE A 292 -14.54 1.81 19.77
CA PHE A 292 -13.27 1.78 19.05
C PHE A 292 -13.04 3.07 18.24
N ALA A 293 -14.10 3.65 17.68
CA ALA A 293 -14.07 4.98 17.05
C ALA A 293 -13.61 6.05 18.06
N GLN A 294 -14.17 6.05 19.27
CA GLN A 294 -13.73 6.96 20.34
C GLN A 294 -12.25 6.76 20.69
N THR A 295 -11.80 5.50 20.78
CA THR A 295 -10.37 5.19 21.03
C THR A 295 -9.46 5.77 19.96
N LEU A 296 -9.86 5.68 18.67
CA LEU A 296 -9.11 6.27 17.57
C LEU A 296 -9.09 7.80 17.66
N SER A 297 -10.21 8.44 18.03
CA SER A 297 -10.27 9.90 18.22
C SER A 297 -9.40 10.38 19.39
N ASP A 298 -9.38 9.62 20.49
CA ASP A 298 -8.52 9.90 21.64
C ASP A 298 -7.04 9.78 21.26
N LEU A 299 -6.67 8.75 20.49
CA LEU A 299 -5.31 8.57 19.98
C LEU A 299 -4.91 9.68 19.01
N ALA A 300 -5.80 10.09 18.10
CA ALA A 300 -5.53 11.19 17.19
C ALA A 300 -5.25 12.48 17.96
N THR A 301 -6.08 12.78 18.97
CA THR A 301 -5.91 13.96 19.84
C THR A 301 -4.60 13.89 20.63
N LEU A 302 -4.31 12.73 21.25
CA LEU A 302 -3.09 12.52 22.04
C LEU A 302 -1.82 12.73 21.21
N ASN A 303 -1.83 12.32 19.95
CA ASN A 303 -0.67 12.35 19.07
C ASN A 303 -0.63 13.58 18.15
N GLY A 304 -1.55 14.54 18.31
CA GLY A 304 -1.63 15.72 17.45
C GLY A 304 -1.93 15.40 15.99
N LEU A 305 -2.55 14.25 15.72
CA LEU A 305 -2.97 13.85 14.39
C LEU A 305 -4.27 14.55 14.01
N VAL A 306 -4.59 14.49 12.73
CA VAL A 306 -5.93 14.80 12.26
C VAL A 306 -6.97 13.85 12.86
N GLN A 307 -8.18 14.35 13.09
CA GLN A 307 -9.29 13.50 13.54
C GLN A 307 -9.52 12.33 12.57
N PRO A 308 -9.84 11.12 13.10
CA PRO A 308 -10.02 9.94 12.28
C PRO A 308 -11.08 10.15 11.20
N LEU A 309 -10.84 9.58 10.02
CA LEU A 309 -11.82 9.58 8.94
C LEU A 309 -12.81 8.42 9.15
N ASP A 310 -14.07 8.74 9.40
CA ASP A 310 -15.12 7.74 9.50
C ASP A 310 -15.49 7.22 8.10
N LEU A 311 -15.12 5.98 7.78
CA LEU A 311 -15.41 5.36 6.48
C LEU A 311 -16.88 4.96 6.31
N GLY A 312 -17.65 4.87 7.41
CA GLY A 312 -19.10 4.73 7.37
C GLY A 312 -19.77 5.93 6.69
N LEU A 313 -19.15 7.11 6.68
CA LEU A 313 -19.65 8.27 5.91
C LEU A 313 -19.67 8.02 4.40
N ALA A 314 -18.91 7.05 3.89
CA ALA A 314 -18.93 6.70 2.47
C ALA A 314 -20.15 5.84 2.10
N LEU A 315 -20.63 5.00 3.01
CA LEU A 315 -21.62 3.95 2.72
C LEU A 315 -22.94 4.12 3.49
N GLY A 316 -22.96 4.91 4.56
CA GLY A 316 -24.07 4.97 5.51
C GLY A 316 -24.06 3.78 6.48
N THR A 317 -25.23 3.45 7.00
CA THR A 317 -25.44 2.24 7.82
C THR A 317 -25.35 0.98 6.97
N LEU A 318 -25.14 -0.18 7.60
CA LEU A 318 -25.14 -1.46 6.87
C LEU A 318 -26.40 -1.65 6.01
N ALA A 319 -27.57 -1.27 6.54
CA ALA A 319 -28.85 -1.39 5.83
C ALA A 319 -28.88 -0.50 4.57
N GLN A 320 -28.39 0.74 4.68
CA GLN A 320 -28.30 1.66 3.55
C GLN A 320 -27.31 1.15 2.49
N ALA A 321 -26.13 0.70 2.92
CA ALA A 321 -25.09 0.18 2.05
C ALA A 321 -25.54 -1.09 1.31
N THR A 322 -26.21 -2.01 2.02
CA THR A 322 -26.77 -3.24 1.43
C THR A 322 -27.83 -2.91 0.37
N ALA A 323 -28.76 -2.01 0.70
CA ALA A 323 -29.80 -1.58 -0.24
C ALA A 323 -29.24 -0.89 -1.49
N ALA A 324 -28.08 -0.23 -1.35
CA ALA A 324 -27.39 0.42 -2.46
C ALA A 324 -26.50 -0.51 -3.30
N GLY A 325 -26.33 -1.78 -2.92
CA GLY A 325 -25.42 -2.72 -3.58
C GLY A 325 -23.94 -2.51 -3.23
N ASP A 326 -23.66 -1.71 -2.19
CA ASP A 326 -22.29 -1.39 -1.77
C ASP A 326 -21.64 -2.50 -0.92
N MET A 327 -22.41 -3.52 -0.53
CA MET A 327 -21.97 -4.64 0.32
C MET A 327 -22.22 -5.97 -0.39
N ILE A 328 -21.29 -6.92 -0.26
CA ILE A 328 -21.48 -8.30 -0.75
C ILE A 328 -21.95 -9.25 0.35
N ASP A 329 -21.69 -8.90 1.61
CA ASP A 329 -22.15 -9.56 2.82
C ASP A 329 -22.27 -8.53 3.95
N THR A 330 -22.46 -8.96 5.20
CA THR A 330 -22.65 -8.05 6.34
C THR A 330 -21.38 -7.32 6.80
N LEU A 331 -20.21 -7.69 6.28
CA LEU A 331 -18.90 -7.18 6.69
C LEU A 331 -18.13 -6.50 5.56
N HIS A 332 -18.32 -6.93 4.32
CA HIS A 332 -17.42 -6.62 3.21
C HIS A 332 -18.11 -5.80 2.13
N PRO A 333 -17.52 -4.64 1.75
CA PRO A 333 -17.96 -3.89 0.61
C PRO A 333 -17.85 -4.67 -0.71
N SER A 334 -18.72 -4.35 -1.65
CA SER A 334 -18.53 -4.66 -3.06
C SER A 334 -17.46 -3.77 -3.68
N THR A 335 -17.02 -4.08 -4.90
CA THR A 335 -16.12 -3.18 -5.66
C THR A 335 -16.67 -1.74 -5.71
N GLN A 336 -17.99 -1.57 -5.82
CA GLN A 336 -18.63 -0.25 -5.79
C GLN A 336 -18.47 0.43 -4.43
N GLY A 337 -18.74 -0.29 -3.34
CA GLY A 337 -18.56 0.23 -1.99
C GLY A 337 -17.10 0.63 -1.71
N TYR A 338 -16.14 -0.20 -2.12
CA TYR A 338 -14.71 0.15 -2.06
C TYR A 338 -14.37 1.42 -2.85
N GLY A 339 -15.02 1.66 -3.99
CA GLY A 339 -14.85 2.89 -4.76
C GLY A 339 -15.35 4.13 -4.05
N LYS A 340 -16.46 4.01 -3.30
CA LYS A 340 -16.97 5.11 -2.45
C LYS A 340 -16.03 5.40 -1.28
N ILE A 341 -15.48 4.36 -0.64
CA ILE A 341 -14.46 4.49 0.41
C ILE A 341 -13.21 5.21 -0.13
N ALA A 342 -12.69 4.75 -1.27
CA ALA A 342 -11.57 5.39 -1.95
C ALA A 342 -11.83 6.87 -2.25
N GLY A 343 -13.05 7.20 -2.71
CA GLY A 343 -13.45 8.58 -2.98
C GLY A 343 -13.52 9.47 -1.74
N LEU A 344 -13.96 8.92 -0.60
CA LEU A 344 -13.94 9.63 0.67
C LEU A 344 -12.50 9.90 1.15
N ILE A 345 -11.64 8.88 1.12
CA ILE A 345 -10.23 9.01 1.49
C ILE A 345 -9.53 10.02 0.58
N ARG A 346 -9.75 9.94 -0.74
CA ARG A 346 -9.20 10.90 -1.70
C ARG A 346 -9.54 12.33 -1.33
N ARG A 347 -10.80 12.63 -0.98
CA ARG A 347 -11.19 13.99 -0.55
C ARG A 347 -10.48 14.45 0.72
N ARG A 348 -10.10 13.53 1.61
CA ARG A 348 -9.39 13.86 2.85
C ARG A 348 -7.93 14.23 2.62
N ILE A 349 -7.29 13.61 1.63
CA ILE A 349 -5.86 13.71 1.37
C ILE A 349 -5.52 14.51 0.10
N ALA A 350 -6.55 15.00 -0.61
CA ALA A 350 -6.40 15.84 -1.80
C ALA A 350 -6.17 17.30 -1.44
#